data_AF-A0A3M1Y5U0-F1
#
_entry.id   AF-A0A3M1Y5U0-F1
#
_cell.length_a   1.000
_cell.length_b   1.000
_cell.length_c   1.000
_cell.angle_alpha   90.00
_cell.angle_beta   90.00
_cell.angle_gamma   90.00
#
_symmetry.space_group_name_H-M   'P 1'
#
loop_
_entity.id
_entity.type
_entity.pdbx_description
1 polymer ?
#
loop_
_entity_poly.entity_id
_entity_poly.type
_entity_poly.pdbx_seq_one_letter_code
_entity_poly.pdbx_strand_id
1 'polypeptide(L)'
;MSHFHSSPNFKMTKPMKLGIHDKYTFWLETNQPYLFDYVKTFICVDAVTGLNNTRRLVSIKDEYDADEAWHYIFTELECESSTVVLDEIWENFIRLL
;
A
#
# COMPACT_ATOMS: atom_id res chain seq x y z
N MET A 1 24.81 -8.57 -14.28
CA MET A 1 23.42 -8.20 -14.64
C MET A 1 22.89 -7.32 -13.52
N SER A 2 22.78 -6.03 -13.75
CA SER A 2 22.27 -5.06 -12.78
C SER A 2 20.76 -5.22 -12.67
N HIS A 3 20.29 -5.83 -11.57
CA HIS A 3 18.89 -5.72 -11.16
C HIS A 3 18.61 -4.25 -10.84
N PHE A 4 18.03 -3.51 -11.79
CA PHE A 4 17.39 -2.24 -11.48
C PHE A 4 16.18 -2.55 -10.60
N HIS A 5 16.36 -2.59 -9.27
CA HIS A 5 15.24 -2.35 -8.36
C HIS A 5 14.91 -0.86 -8.52
N SER A 6 13.97 -0.56 -9.40
CA SER A 6 13.30 0.75 -9.37
C SER A 6 12.72 0.92 -7.98
N SER A 7 13.05 2.01 -7.29
CA SER A 7 12.47 2.30 -5.98
C SER A 7 10.94 2.18 -6.06
N PRO A 8 10.28 1.58 -5.06
CA PRO A 8 8.83 1.39 -5.09
C PRO A 8 8.10 2.73 -5.32
N ASN A 9 6.99 2.69 -6.04
CA ASN A 9 6.16 3.86 -6.35
C ASN A 9 5.32 4.36 -5.14
N PHE A 10 5.76 4.02 -3.93
CA PHE A 10 5.15 4.38 -2.66
C PHE A 10 6.21 4.54 -1.58
N LYS A 11 5.82 5.17 -0.46
CA LYS A 11 6.63 5.26 0.76
C LYS A 11 5.77 4.93 1.97
N MET A 12 6.38 4.26 2.94
CA MET A 12 5.75 3.96 4.22
C MET A 12 6.63 4.49 5.36
N THR A 13 6.02 5.21 6.31
CA THR A 13 6.71 5.50 7.58
C THR A 13 6.69 4.25 8.46
N LYS A 14 7.58 4.18 9.46
CA LYS A 14 7.48 3.15 10.50
C LYS A 14 6.14 3.22 11.23
N PRO A 15 5.60 2.09 11.73
CA PRO A 15 4.41 2.08 12.55
C PRO A 15 4.67 2.80 13.88
N MET A 16 3.71 3.59 14.32
CA MET A 16 3.75 4.37 15.55
C MET A 16 2.40 4.27 16.26
N LYS A 17 2.40 4.17 17.58
CA LYS A 17 1.18 4.25 18.39
C LYS A 17 0.54 5.63 18.27
N LEU A 18 -0.78 5.67 18.08
CA LEU A 18 -1.53 6.92 17.99
C LEU A 18 -2.50 7.07 19.18
N GLY A 19 -2.14 7.94 20.15
CA GLY A 19 -3.03 8.36 21.23
C GLY A 19 -3.18 7.35 22.38
N ILE A 20 -4.39 7.32 22.98
CA ILE A 20 -4.73 6.55 24.18
C ILE A 20 -5.07 5.08 23.85
N HIS A 21 -5.39 4.79 22.59
CA HIS A 21 -5.65 3.43 22.13
C HIS A 21 -4.35 2.77 21.65
N ASP A 22 -4.23 1.46 21.84
CA ASP A 22 -3.08 0.65 21.39
C ASP A 22 -3.01 0.48 19.86
N LYS A 23 -3.73 1.32 19.11
CA LYS A 23 -3.74 1.31 17.65
C LYS A 23 -2.42 1.83 17.10
N TYR A 24 -1.73 0.95 16.38
CA TYR A 24 -0.56 1.30 15.60
C TYR A 24 -0.98 1.83 14.24
N THR A 25 -0.30 2.88 13.81
CA THR A 25 -0.59 3.56 12.54
C THR A 25 0.69 3.90 11.80
N PHE A 26 0.61 3.98 10.47
CA PHE A 26 1.69 4.49 9.64
C PHE A 26 1.14 5.33 8.48
N TRP A 27 1.98 6.21 7.95
CA TRP A 27 1.66 6.95 6.72
C TRP A 27 2.07 6.13 5.51
N LEU A 28 1.14 5.95 4.59
CA LEU A 28 1.38 5.47 3.23
C LEU A 28 1.28 6.65 2.26
N GLU A 29 2.33 6.90 1.50
CA GLU A 29 2.41 7.92 0.46
C GLU A 29 2.55 7.28 -0.91
N THR A 30 1.73 7.66 -1.89
CA THR A 30 1.83 7.18 -3.27
C THR A 30 1.07 8.10 -4.23
N ASN A 31 1.45 8.11 -5.50
CA ASN A 31 0.69 8.75 -6.57
C ASN A 31 -0.31 7.80 -7.26
N GLN A 32 -0.45 6.57 -6.76
CA GLN A 32 -1.32 5.53 -7.31
C GLN A 32 -2.49 5.26 -6.35
N PRO A 33 -3.66 5.91 -6.55
CA PRO A 33 -4.76 5.84 -5.59
C PRO A 33 -5.27 4.42 -5.34
N TYR A 34 -5.18 3.53 -6.34
CA TYR A 34 -5.63 2.14 -6.23
C TYR A 34 -4.88 1.36 -5.15
N LEU A 35 -3.62 1.70 -4.84
CA LEU A 35 -2.86 1.06 -3.77
C LEU A 35 -3.49 1.29 -2.40
N PHE A 36 -4.19 2.42 -2.18
CA PHE A 36 -4.92 2.62 -0.94
C PHE A 36 -6.12 1.67 -0.81
N ASP A 37 -6.78 1.36 -1.93
CA ASP A 37 -7.92 0.45 -1.92
C ASP A 37 -7.45 -1.00 -1.84
N TYR A 38 -6.31 -1.34 -2.45
CA TYR A 38 -5.64 -2.62 -2.25
C TYR A 38 -5.30 -2.86 -0.77
N VAL A 39 -4.67 -1.89 -0.10
CA VAL A 39 -4.31 -2.01 1.33
C VAL A 39 -5.52 -2.20 2.24
N LYS A 40 -6.68 -1.61 1.92
CA LYS A 40 -7.92 -1.81 2.69
C LYS A 40 -8.40 -3.27 2.67
N THR A 41 -7.96 -4.08 1.71
CA THR A 41 -8.39 -5.49 1.62
C THR A 41 -7.65 -6.39 2.60
N PHE A 42 -6.54 -5.93 3.19
CA PHE A 42 -5.73 -6.74 4.07
C PHE A 42 -6.38 -6.93 5.43
N ILE A 43 -6.35 -8.18 5.91
CA ILE A 43 -6.99 -8.59 7.16
C ILE A 43 -6.45 -7.84 8.38
N CYS A 44 -5.18 -7.43 8.35
CA CYS A 44 -4.50 -6.72 9.43
C CYS A 44 -4.79 -5.22 9.45
N VAL A 45 -5.45 -4.67 8.42
CA VAL A 45 -5.78 -3.25 8.32
C VAL A 45 -7.15 -3.00 8.94
N ASP A 46 -7.20 -2.03 9.85
CA ASP A 46 -8.42 -1.54 10.50
C ASP A 46 -9.08 -0.43 9.67
N ALA A 47 -8.28 0.56 9.26
CA ALA A 47 -8.76 1.70 8.51
C ALA A 47 -7.67 2.34 7.65
N VAL A 48 -8.08 2.93 6.52
CA VAL A 48 -7.25 3.80 5.69
C VAL A 48 -7.96 5.15 5.58
N THR A 49 -7.41 6.17 6.23
CA THR A 49 -8.03 7.49 6.37
C THR A 49 -7.11 8.59 5.86
N GLY A 50 -7.66 9.69 5.34
CA GLY A 50 -6.85 10.80 4.85
C GLY A 50 -7.68 11.78 4.04
N LEU A 51 -7.29 13.06 4.09
CA LEU A 51 -7.97 14.14 3.36
C LEU A 51 -7.35 14.41 1.99
N ASN A 52 -6.15 13.89 1.72
CA ASN A 52 -5.45 14.11 0.45
C ASN A 52 -5.33 12.81 -0.36
N ASN A 53 -5.10 12.97 -1.67
CA ASN A 53 -5.08 11.85 -2.62
C ASN A 53 -3.73 11.12 -2.68
N THR A 54 -2.70 11.62 -2.01
CA THR A 54 -1.33 11.09 -2.15
C THR A 54 -0.73 10.56 -0.86
N ARG A 55 -1.42 10.73 0.28
CA ARG A 55 -0.96 10.32 1.60
C ARG A 55 -2.13 9.95 2.51
N ARG A 56 -2.18 8.69 2.93
CA ARG A 56 -3.21 8.21 3.86
C ARG A 56 -2.58 7.60 5.10
N LEU A 57 -3.27 7.77 6.23
CA LEU A 57 -2.98 7.13 7.48
C LEU A 57 -3.62 5.74 7.47
N VAL A 58 -2.78 4.72 7.62
CA VAL A 58 -3.20 3.33 7.72
C VAL A 58 -3.15 2.93 9.19
N SER A 59 -4.24 2.36 9.69
CA SER A 59 -4.35 1.84 11.06
C SER A 59 -4.32 0.31 11.02
N ILE A 60 -3.52 -0.29 11.88
CA ILE A 60 -3.39 -1.74 12.04
C ILE A 60 -4.34 -2.17 13.17
N LYS A 61 -5.01 -3.31 13.00
CA LYS A 61 -5.86 -3.89 14.05
C LYS A 61 -5.00 -4.37 15.22
N ASP A 62 -5.49 -4.15 16.45
CA ASP A 62 -4.75 -4.42 17.69
C ASP A 62 -4.41 -5.91 17.91
N GLU A 63 -5.09 -6.83 17.20
CA GLU A 63 -4.85 -8.28 17.29
C GLU A 63 -3.61 -8.77 16.51
N TYR A 64 -3.01 -7.91 15.69
CA TYR A 64 -1.80 -8.21 14.91
C TYR A 64 -0.59 -7.47 15.47
N ASP A 65 0.59 -8.08 15.38
CA ASP A 65 1.85 -7.39 15.65
C ASP A 65 2.07 -6.29 14.60
N ALA A 66 2.37 -5.08 15.08
CA ALA A 66 2.44 -3.90 14.23
C ALA A 66 3.63 -3.94 13.26
N ASP A 67 4.78 -4.49 13.68
CA ASP A 67 5.97 -4.56 12.84
C ASP A 67 5.81 -5.66 11.79
N GLU A 68 5.28 -6.83 12.18
CA GLU A 68 4.98 -7.90 11.23
C GLU A 68 3.91 -7.50 10.20
N ALA A 69 2.81 -6.89 10.65
CA ALA A 69 1.77 -6.40 9.75
C ALA A 69 2.30 -5.31 8.81
N TRP A 70 3.11 -4.38 9.30
CA TRP A 70 3.73 -3.35 8.48
C TRP A 70 4.65 -3.95 7.40
N HIS A 71 5.47 -4.94 7.76
CA HIS A 71 6.35 -5.64 6.83
C HIS A 71 5.56 -6.41 5.77
N TYR A 72 4.50 -7.13 6.18
CA TYR A 72 3.60 -7.81 5.25
C TYR A 72 3.00 -6.84 4.23
N ILE A 73 2.43 -5.73 4.70
CA ILE A 73 1.83 -4.71 3.82
C ILE A 73 2.87 -4.13 2.84
N PHE A 74 4.09 -3.88 3.31
CA PHE A 74 5.17 -3.39 2.47
C PHE A 74 5.49 -4.37 1.33
N THR A 75 5.65 -5.66 1.65
CA THR A 75 5.96 -6.70 0.66
C THR A 75 4.84 -6.87 -0.37
N GLU A 76 3.58 -6.86 0.06
CA GLU A 76 2.44 -6.96 -0.86
C GLU A 76 2.34 -5.73 -1.77
N LEU A 77 2.57 -4.53 -1.24
CA LEU A 77 2.59 -3.29 -2.03
C LEU A 77 3.77 -3.25 -3.01
N GLU A 78 4.93 -3.76 -2.63
CA GLU A 78 6.08 -3.88 -3.53
C GLU A 78 5.73 -4.78 -4.72
N CYS A 79 5.08 -5.92 -4.46
CA CYS A 79 4.61 -6.81 -5.52
C CYS A 79 3.55 -6.14 -6.40
N GLU A 80 2.52 -5.56 -5.80
CA GLU A 80 1.40 -4.94 -6.51
C GLU A 80 1.88 -3.74 -7.36
N SER A 81 2.67 -2.84 -6.78
CA SER A 81 3.17 -1.65 -7.48
C SER A 81 4.17 -1.95 -8.59
N SER A 82 4.77 -3.14 -8.57
CA SER A 82 5.64 -3.67 -9.65
C SER A 82 4.84 -4.32 -10.78
N THR A 83 3.57 -4.65 -10.54
CA THR A 83 2.70 -5.20 -11.57
C THR A 83 2.34 -4.09 -12.54
N VAL A 84 2.84 -4.22 -13.77
CA VAL A 84 2.61 -3.28 -14.86
C VAL A 84 1.10 -3.19 -15.11
N VAL A 85 0.50 -2.04 -14.81
CA VAL A 85 -0.82 -1.68 -15.33
C VAL A 85 -0.74 -1.83 -16.85
N LEU A 86 -1.59 -2.69 -17.42
CA LEU A 86 -1.63 -2.94 -18.86
C LEU A 86 -1.65 -1.60 -19.60
N ASP A 87 -0.59 -1.37 -20.38
CA ASP A 87 -0.47 -0.19 -21.24
C ASP A 87 -1.72 -0.12 -22.16
N GLU A 88 -2.21 1.07 -22.51
CA GLU A 88 -3.43 1.26 -23.34
C GLU A 88 -3.40 0.44 -24.64
N ILE A 89 -2.20 0.12 -25.13
CA ILE A 89 -1.96 -0.74 -26.29
C ILE A 89 -2.55 -2.15 -26.07
N TRP A 90 -2.38 -2.71 -24.87
CA TRP A 90 -2.91 -4.03 -24.54
C TRP A 90 -4.41 -4.01 -24.30
N GLU A 91 -4.97 -2.95 -23.70
CA GLU A 91 -6.43 -2.78 -23.61
C GLU A 91 -7.08 -2.73 -25.00
N ASN A 92 -6.46 -2.02 -25.95
CA ASN A 92 -6.91 -1.98 -27.33
C ASN A 92 -6.79 -3.34 -28.04
N PHE A 93 -5.73 -4.11 -27.75
CA PHE A 93 -5.55 -5.44 -28.33
C PHE A 93 -6.60 -6.44 -27.83
N ILE A 94 -6.98 -6.38 -26.55
CA ILE A 94 -8.04 -7.23 -25.98
C ILE A 94 -9.43 -6.84 -26.51
N ARG A 95 -9.68 -5.54 -26.73
CA ARG A 95 -10.94 -5.07 -27.34
C ARG A 95 -11.12 -5.51 -28.80
N LEU A 96 -10.04 -5.90 -29.48
CA LEU A 96 -10.04 -6.31 -30.89
C LEU A 96 -10.06 -7.84 -31.07
N LEU A 97 -10.07 -8.62 -29.98
CA LEU A 97 -10.36 -10.06 -29.97
C LEU A 97 -11.86 -10.32 -29.82
#